data_AF-A0A936PPI0-F1
#
_entry.id   AF-A0A936PPI0-F1
#
_cell.length_a   1.000
_cell.length_b   1.000
_cell.length_c   1.000
_cell.angle_alpha   90.00
_cell.angle_beta   90.00
_cell.angle_gamma   90.00
#
_symmetry.space_group_name_H-M   'P 1'
#
loop_
_entity.id
_entity.type
_entity.pdbx_description
1 polymer ?
#
loop_
_entity_poly.entity_id
_entity_poly.type
_entity_poly.pdbx_seq_one_letter_code
_entity_poly.pdbx_strand_id
1 'polypeptide(L)'
;MSPPPPTEAPRRPFTGRRPLTPRERALVTELFGESFDPDRVVIWVNGPLTLGIPKVILDTLYVPRVWGGKPMLDEHGAFVPEREHVFVHECVHLWQHQRGGRAYLGESVGAMMAALLRGEGRQGAYRWDRAFGAGLDWSRWNPEQQAAAVEWWFLCREGQTKRVSAEDAAVWAERLTPLLERLRAGDGAPRRSPWGAALFGGLGVAVGVFVGLLMGETLTAPGVTLGVAAVLGGVAAGRWGGG
;
A
#
# COMPACT_ATOMS: atom_id res chain seq x y z
N MET A 1 -38.34 -18.25 38.16
CA MET A 1 -37.14 -18.26 37.30
C MET A 1 -37.48 -17.49 36.04
N SER A 2 -36.88 -16.31 35.84
CA SER A 2 -37.03 -15.58 34.58
C SER A 2 -36.29 -16.34 33.47
N PRO A 3 -36.82 -16.39 32.24
CA PRO A 3 -36.11 -17.00 31.13
C PRO A 3 -34.79 -16.25 30.89
N PRO A 4 -33.71 -16.94 30.49
CA PRO A 4 -32.46 -16.29 30.13
C PRO A 4 -32.72 -15.29 28.99
N PRO A 5 -32.01 -14.16 28.96
CA PRO A 5 -32.14 -13.22 27.85
C PRO A 5 -31.83 -13.94 26.54
N PRO A 6 -32.54 -13.62 25.45
CA PRO A 6 -32.28 -14.23 24.16
C PRO A 6 -30.82 -13.99 23.77
N THR A 7 -30.12 -15.08 23.43
CA THR A 7 -28.78 -15.04 22.85
C THR A 7 -28.80 -14.08 21.66
N GLU A 8 -28.05 -12.99 21.75
CA GLU A 8 -27.99 -11.97 20.71
C GLU A 8 -27.63 -12.66 19.39
N ALA A 9 -28.50 -12.56 18.38
CA ALA A 9 -28.24 -13.14 17.08
C ALA A 9 -26.90 -12.59 16.55
N PRO A 10 -26.05 -13.42 15.92
CA PRO A 10 -24.75 -12.97 15.45
C PRO A 10 -24.93 -11.76 14.53
N ARG A 11 -24.36 -10.62 14.92
CA ARG A 11 -24.47 -9.38 14.15
C ARG A 11 -23.86 -9.63 12.78
N ARG A 12 -24.57 -9.20 11.73
CA ARG A 12 -24.02 -9.25 10.38
C ARG A 12 -22.75 -8.42 10.36
N PRO A 13 -21.62 -8.99 9.94
CA PRO A 13 -20.39 -8.26 10.00
C PRO A 13 -20.35 -7.11 8.99
N PHE A 14 -19.65 -6.04 9.36
CA PHE A 14 -19.69 -4.76 8.66
C PHE A 14 -19.26 -4.84 7.18
N THR A 15 -20.05 -4.22 6.30
CA THR A 15 -19.69 -3.90 4.92
C THR A 15 -20.06 -2.44 4.64
N GLY A 16 -19.30 -1.76 3.78
CA GLY A 16 -19.57 -0.36 3.43
C GLY A 16 -18.38 0.57 3.62
N ARG A 17 -18.67 1.87 3.71
CA ARG A 17 -17.68 2.94 3.86
C ARG A 17 -17.67 3.43 5.29
N ARG A 18 -16.48 3.68 5.84
CA ARG A 18 -16.30 4.27 7.17
C ARG A 18 -15.07 5.18 7.22
N PRO A 19 -15.02 6.16 8.14
CA PRO A 19 -13.78 6.84 8.47
C PRO A 19 -12.82 5.88 9.22
N LEU A 20 -11.61 6.37 9.50
CA LEU A 20 -10.68 5.69 10.40
C LEU A 20 -11.29 5.56 11.81
N THR A 21 -11.10 4.39 12.43
CA THR A 21 -11.43 4.16 13.84
C THR A 21 -10.50 4.95 14.76
N PRO A 22 -10.82 5.13 16.06
CA PRO A 22 -9.91 5.79 17.00
C PRO A 22 -8.52 5.13 17.09
N ARG A 23 -8.46 3.79 17.04
CA ARG A 23 -7.19 3.04 17.04
C ARG A 23 -6.38 3.30 15.77
N GLU A 24 -7.03 3.24 14.61
CA GLU A 24 -6.40 3.53 13.31
C GLU A 24 -5.90 4.98 13.25
N ARG A 25 -6.67 5.93 13.79
CA ARG A 25 -6.27 7.35 13.92
C ARG A 25 -5.03 7.50 14.78
N ALA A 26 -5.00 6.88 15.96
CA ALA A 26 -3.83 6.91 16.83
C ALA A 26 -2.58 6.36 16.12
N LEU A 27 -2.73 5.28 15.36
CA LEU A 27 -1.63 4.68 14.61
C LEU A 27 -1.12 5.59 13.49
N VAL A 28 -1.99 6.22 12.70
CA VAL A 28 -1.55 7.14 11.64
C VAL A 28 -0.93 8.42 12.23
N THR A 29 -1.44 8.93 13.36
CA THR A 29 -0.82 10.05 14.07
C THR A 29 0.58 9.68 14.56
N GLU A 30 0.77 8.47 15.06
CA GLU A 30 2.10 8.00 15.45
C GLU A 30 3.06 7.95 14.26
N LEU A 31 2.62 7.38 13.13
CA LEU A 31 3.45 7.18 11.95
C LEU A 31 3.80 8.50 11.25
N PHE A 32 2.83 9.38 11.08
CA PHE A 32 2.93 10.51 10.16
C PHE A 32 2.83 11.88 10.85
N GLY A 33 2.46 11.94 12.12
CA GLY A 33 2.22 13.21 12.83
C GLY A 33 1.29 14.13 12.05
N GLU A 34 1.64 15.42 12.01
CA GLU A 34 0.87 16.48 11.33
C GLU A 34 0.99 16.45 9.80
N SER A 35 1.84 15.58 9.23
CA SER A 35 1.98 15.47 7.77
C SER A 35 0.83 14.71 7.10
N PHE A 36 -0.10 14.16 7.89
CA PHE A 36 -1.20 13.33 7.43
C PHE A 36 -2.53 13.83 7.98
N ASP A 37 -3.51 13.96 7.11
CA ASP A 37 -4.87 14.33 7.45
C ASP A 37 -5.73 13.06 7.52
N PRO A 38 -6.07 12.57 8.73
CA PRO A 38 -6.89 11.37 8.90
C PRO A 38 -8.37 11.59 8.53
N ASP A 39 -8.85 12.83 8.44
CA ASP A 39 -10.26 13.12 8.16
C ASP A 39 -10.60 12.96 6.67
N ARG A 40 -9.59 13.04 5.81
CA ARG A 40 -9.75 12.76 4.37
C ARG A 40 -9.91 11.28 4.05
N VAL A 41 -9.49 10.39 4.97
CA VAL A 41 -9.39 8.96 4.69
C VAL A 41 -10.72 8.25 4.79
N VAL A 42 -11.03 7.45 3.77
CA VAL A 42 -12.19 6.55 3.76
C VAL A 42 -11.73 5.10 3.63
N ILE A 43 -12.20 4.23 4.51
CA ILE A 43 -12.07 2.78 4.35
C ILE A 43 -13.34 2.24 3.70
N TRP A 44 -13.19 1.56 2.56
CA TRP A 44 -14.28 0.91 1.84
C TRP A 44 -14.12 -0.61 1.91
N VAL A 45 -14.86 -1.22 2.83
CA VAL A 45 -14.87 -2.66 3.07
C VAL A 45 -15.66 -3.37 1.97
N ASN A 46 -15.00 -4.29 1.26
CA ASN A 46 -15.54 -5.02 0.10
C ASN A 46 -16.14 -4.09 -0.97
N GLY A 47 -15.55 -2.90 -1.16
CA GLY A 47 -15.94 -1.99 -2.24
C GLY A 47 -15.64 -2.56 -3.63
N PRO A 48 -16.22 -1.97 -4.70
CA PRO A 48 -16.11 -2.51 -6.07
C PRO A 48 -14.67 -2.58 -6.60
N LEU A 49 -13.76 -1.74 -6.11
CA LEU A 49 -12.35 -1.73 -6.52
C LEU A 49 -11.44 -2.57 -5.61
N THR A 50 -11.98 -3.22 -4.58
CA THR A 50 -11.21 -4.11 -3.69
C THR A 50 -10.58 -5.23 -4.50
N LEU A 51 -11.39 -5.91 -5.31
CA LEU A 51 -10.96 -7.02 -6.16
C LEU A 51 -10.11 -8.03 -5.38
N GLY A 52 -10.51 -8.38 -4.16
CA GLY A 52 -9.84 -9.39 -3.34
C GLY A 52 -8.52 -9.00 -2.68
N ILE A 53 -8.03 -7.76 -2.84
CA ILE A 53 -6.78 -7.29 -2.21
C ILE A 53 -6.95 -5.92 -1.54
N PRO A 54 -6.20 -5.63 -0.47
CA PRO A 54 -6.02 -4.28 0.04
C PRO A 54 -5.36 -3.39 -1.03
N LYS A 55 -5.83 -2.15 -1.17
CA LYS A 55 -5.17 -1.11 -1.97
C LYS A 55 -5.68 0.28 -1.65
N VAL A 56 -4.85 1.28 -1.94
CA VAL A 56 -5.23 2.69 -1.88
C VAL A 56 -5.41 3.29 -3.26
N ILE A 57 -6.54 3.96 -3.46
CA ILE A 57 -6.80 4.83 -4.61
C ILE A 57 -7.21 6.20 -4.08
N LEU A 58 -6.37 7.20 -4.33
CA LEU A 58 -6.54 8.55 -3.78
C LEU A 58 -6.61 8.48 -2.23
N ASP A 59 -7.62 9.11 -1.61
CA ASP A 59 -7.83 9.08 -0.16
C ASP A 59 -8.70 7.90 0.32
N THR A 60 -8.89 6.86 -0.52
CA THR A 60 -9.71 5.69 -0.18
C THR A 60 -8.89 4.41 -0.12
N LEU A 61 -8.94 3.74 1.03
CA LEU A 61 -8.43 2.38 1.23
C LEU A 61 -9.54 1.37 0.97
N TYR A 62 -9.39 0.59 -0.11
CA TYR A 62 -10.25 -0.55 -0.40
C TYR A 62 -9.68 -1.79 0.28
N VAL A 63 -10.48 -2.46 1.09
CA VAL A 63 -10.01 -3.59 1.91
C VAL A 63 -11.01 -4.76 1.83
N PRO A 64 -10.54 -5.99 1.55
CA PRO A 64 -11.39 -7.16 1.63
C PRO A 64 -11.56 -7.55 3.10
N ARG A 65 -12.70 -8.14 3.48
CA ARG A 65 -12.86 -8.69 4.84
C ARG A 65 -11.97 -9.90 5.11
N VAL A 66 -11.64 -10.67 4.08
CA VAL A 66 -10.82 -11.87 4.15
C VAL A 66 -9.76 -11.78 3.08
N TRP A 67 -8.51 -12.03 3.44
CA TRP A 67 -7.39 -12.06 2.51
C TRP A 67 -6.43 -13.20 2.86
N GLY A 68 -6.03 -13.98 1.85
CA GLY A 68 -5.21 -15.18 2.05
C GLY A 68 -5.86 -16.21 2.99
N GLY A 69 -7.19 -16.34 2.94
CA GLY A 69 -7.95 -17.28 3.78
C GLY A 69 -8.06 -16.89 5.27
N LYS A 70 -7.62 -15.68 5.65
CA LYS A 70 -7.71 -15.20 7.04
C LYS A 70 -8.49 -13.89 7.13
N PRO A 71 -9.15 -13.61 8.25
CA PRO A 71 -9.77 -12.31 8.49
C PRO A 71 -8.76 -11.17 8.36
N MET A 72 -9.18 -10.10 7.67
CA MET A 72 -8.51 -8.80 7.66
C MET A 72 -9.12 -7.87 8.71
N LEU A 73 -10.44 -7.96 8.86
CA LEU A 73 -11.22 -7.10 9.72
C LEU A 73 -12.05 -7.93 10.70
N ASP A 74 -12.31 -7.37 11.89
CA ASP A 74 -13.24 -7.90 12.86
C ASP A 74 -14.72 -7.73 12.40
N GLU A 75 -15.66 -7.99 13.30
CA GLU A 75 -17.09 -7.82 13.02
C GLU A 75 -17.53 -6.36 12.90
N HIS A 76 -16.80 -5.44 13.53
CA HIS A 76 -17.02 -3.99 13.48
C HIS A 76 -16.34 -3.33 12.27
N GLY A 77 -15.55 -4.09 11.53
CA GLY A 77 -14.83 -3.63 10.35
C GLY A 77 -13.50 -2.96 10.67
N ALA A 78 -12.97 -3.08 11.89
CA ALA A 78 -11.63 -2.64 12.26
C ALA A 78 -10.59 -3.71 11.89
N PHE A 79 -9.35 -3.33 11.60
CA PHE A 79 -8.28 -4.30 11.33
C PHE A 79 -8.04 -5.18 12.56
N VAL A 80 -7.91 -6.49 12.33
CA VAL A 80 -7.47 -7.40 13.40
C VAL A 80 -5.99 -7.17 13.70
N PRO A 81 -5.51 -7.39 14.94
CA PRO A 81 -4.13 -7.08 15.34
C PRO A 81 -3.06 -7.70 14.43
N GLU A 82 -3.28 -8.93 13.98
CA GLU A 82 -2.34 -9.65 13.11
C GLU A 82 -2.28 -9.09 11.69
N ARG A 83 -3.16 -8.13 11.35
CA ARG A 83 -3.29 -7.51 10.03
C ARG A 83 -3.11 -5.99 10.07
N GLU A 84 -2.86 -5.39 11.23
CA GLU A 84 -2.56 -3.96 11.34
C GLU A 84 -1.35 -3.56 10.49
N HIS A 85 -0.35 -4.44 10.30
CA HIS A 85 0.78 -4.18 9.40
C HIS A 85 0.37 -3.86 7.96
N VAL A 86 -0.68 -4.50 7.44
CA VAL A 86 -1.21 -4.21 6.10
C VAL A 86 -1.83 -2.81 6.09
N PHE A 87 -2.56 -2.44 7.14
CA PHE A 87 -3.09 -1.09 7.27
C PHE A 87 -1.97 -0.05 7.31
N VAL A 88 -0.87 -0.33 8.02
CA VAL A 88 0.32 0.54 8.05
C VAL A 88 0.91 0.72 6.64
N HIS A 89 1.11 -0.36 5.89
CA HIS A 89 1.61 -0.31 4.50
C HIS A 89 0.72 0.59 3.64
N GLU A 90 -0.59 0.35 3.66
CA GLU A 90 -1.55 1.11 2.87
C GLU A 90 -1.61 2.58 3.31
N CYS A 91 -1.44 2.89 4.60
CA CYS A 91 -1.38 4.27 5.06
C CYS A 91 -0.19 5.05 4.53
N VAL A 92 0.93 4.39 4.23
CA VAL A 92 2.05 5.05 3.53
C VAL A 92 1.61 5.50 2.14
N HIS A 93 0.81 4.72 1.42
CA HIS A 93 0.24 5.14 0.14
C HIS A 93 -0.76 6.29 0.27
N LEU A 94 -1.60 6.30 1.31
CA LEU A 94 -2.46 7.46 1.62
C LEU A 94 -1.61 8.71 1.87
N TRP A 95 -0.53 8.59 2.65
CA TRP A 95 0.38 9.71 2.91
C TRP A 95 1.07 10.18 1.63
N GLN A 96 1.56 9.26 0.80
CA GLN A 96 2.15 9.58 -0.51
C GLN A 96 1.15 10.33 -1.40
N HIS A 97 -0.14 9.93 -1.39
CA HIS A 97 -1.20 10.64 -2.08
C HIS A 97 -1.39 12.06 -1.54
N GLN A 98 -1.51 12.22 -0.22
CA GLN A 98 -1.77 13.52 0.39
C GLN A 98 -0.61 14.51 0.20
N ARG A 99 0.65 14.02 0.15
CA ARG A 99 1.86 14.84 0.05
C ARG A 99 2.38 15.04 -1.37
N GLY A 100 2.20 14.03 -2.23
CA GLY A 100 2.75 13.95 -3.59
C GLY A 100 1.68 13.92 -4.68
N GLY A 101 0.40 13.91 -4.32
CA GLY A 101 -0.70 13.78 -5.26
C GLY A 101 -0.69 12.40 -5.92
N ARG A 102 -1.04 12.36 -7.20
CA ARG A 102 -1.30 11.10 -7.91
C ARG A 102 -0.04 10.38 -8.41
N ALA A 103 1.15 10.96 -8.19
CA ALA A 103 2.40 10.43 -8.72
C ALA A 103 2.70 9.02 -8.18
N TYR A 104 2.32 8.72 -6.93
CA TYR A 104 2.55 7.41 -6.32
C TYR A 104 1.89 6.27 -7.11
N LEU A 105 0.70 6.47 -7.67
CA LEU A 105 0.00 5.44 -8.45
C LEU A 105 0.82 5.00 -9.67
N GLY A 106 1.39 5.97 -10.39
CA GLY A 106 2.23 5.70 -11.56
C GLY A 106 3.56 5.06 -11.19
N GLU A 107 4.18 5.53 -10.11
CA GLU A 107 5.42 4.95 -9.60
C GLU A 107 5.24 3.52 -9.08
N SER A 108 4.16 3.21 -8.35
CA SER A 108 3.87 1.85 -7.87
C SER A 108 3.67 0.88 -9.03
N VAL A 109 2.89 1.27 -10.05
CA VAL A 109 2.70 0.47 -11.27
C VAL A 109 4.03 0.29 -12.01
N GLY A 110 4.78 1.37 -12.21
CA GLY A 110 6.08 1.35 -12.89
C GLY A 110 7.11 0.47 -12.17
N ALA A 111 7.17 0.54 -10.85
CA ALA A 111 8.06 -0.28 -10.03
C ALA A 111 7.70 -1.77 -10.10
N MET A 112 6.41 -2.11 -10.03
CA MET A 112 5.92 -3.48 -10.20
C MET A 112 6.24 -4.02 -11.60
N MET A 113 6.06 -3.21 -12.65
CA MET A 113 6.44 -3.56 -14.02
C MET A 113 7.94 -3.76 -14.19
N ALA A 114 8.76 -2.87 -13.63
CA ALA A 114 10.20 -2.98 -13.70
C ALA A 114 10.73 -4.22 -12.95
N ALA A 115 10.10 -4.60 -11.83
CA ALA A 115 10.42 -5.83 -11.11
C ALA A 115 10.07 -7.09 -11.93
N LEU A 116 8.92 -7.08 -12.61
CA LEU A 116 8.53 -8.15 -13.54
C LEU A 116 9.49 -8.28 -14.71
N LEU A 117 9.88 -7.16 -15.34
CA LEU A 117 10.85 -7.14 -16.45
C LEU A 117 12.24 -7.64 -16.04
N ARG A 118 12.62 -7.46 -14.76
CA ARG A 118 13.88 -7.98 -14.20
C ARG A 118 13.80 -9.46 -13.79
N GLY A 119 12.66 -10.12 -13.97
CA GLY A 119 12.46 -11.51 -13.54
C GLY A 119 12.39 -11.67 -12.01
N GLU A 120 12.25 -10.59 -11.25
CA GLU A 120 12.24 -10.60 -9.77
C GLU A 120 10.83 -10.89 -9.21
N GLY A 121 9.85 -11.06 -10.09
CA GLY A 121 8.43 -11.15 -9.75
C GLY A 121 7.93 -9.91 -9.00
N ARG A 122 6.74 -10.01 -8.40
CA ARG A 122 6.15 -8.94 -7.61
C ARG A 122 7.00 -8.56 -6.39
N GLN A 123 7.74 -9.51 -5.83
CA GLN A 123 8.55 -9.30 -4.63
C GLN A 123 9.71 -8.32 -4.83
N GLY A 124 10.22 -8.16 -6.06
CA GLY A 124 11.29 -7.21 -6.38
C GLY A 124 10.94 -5.75 -6.03
N ALA A 125 9.67 -5.35 -6.18
CA ALA A 125 9.22 -3.99 -5.85
C ALA A 125 9.25 -3.70 -4.34
N TYR A 126 9.15 -4.74 -3.49
CA TYR A 126 9.14 -4.63 -2.03
C TYR A 126 10.54 -4.74 -1.39
N ARG A 127 11.60 -4.89 -2.20
CA ARG A 127 13.00 -5.04 -1.72
C ARG A 127 13.56 -3.71 -1.22
N TRP A 128 13.03 -3.23 -0.11
CA TRP A 128 13.52 -2.03 0.58
C TRP A 128 14.90 -2.25 1.19
N ASP A 129 15.20 -3.50 1.59
CA ASP A 129 16.50 -3.94 2.11
C ASP A 129 17.67 -3.58 1.18
N ARG A 130 17.46 -3.69 -0.13
CA ARG A 130 18.47 -3.34 -1.14
C ARG A 130 18.70 -1.84 -1.23
N ALA A 131 17.62 -1.05 -1.23
CA ALA A 131 17.73 0.41 -1.29
C ALA A 131 18.39 0.96 -0.01
N PHE A 132 18.03 0.39 1.14
CA PHE A 132 18.63 0.67 2.44
C PHE A 132 20.11 0.30 2.47
N GLY A 133 20.46 -0.93 2.09
CA GLY A 133 21.85 -1.41 2.10
C GLY A 133 22.76 -0.66 1.11
N ALA A 134 22.20 -0.14 0.02
CA ALA A 134 22.93 0.72 -0.92
C ALA A 134 23.05 2.18 -0.47
N GLY A 135 22.51 2.56 0.69
CA GLY A 135 22.53 3.93 1.20
C GLY A 135 21.80 4.92 0.29
N LEU A 136 20.79 4.46 -0.46
CA LEU A 136 20.01 5.34 -1.32
C LEU A 136 19.20 6.31 -0.47
N ASP A 137 19.22 7.59 -0.86
CA ASP A 137 18.35 8.60 -0.27
C ASP A 137 16.87 8.16 -0.36
N TRP A 138 16.11 8.41 0.71
CA TRP A 138 14.70 8.04 0.85
C TRP A 138 13.83 8.47 -0.34
N SER A 139 14.09 9.65 -0.93
CA SER A 139 13.33 10.16 -2.07
C SER A 139 13.58 9.37 -3.37
N ARG A 140 14.62 8.51 -3.40
CA ARG A 140 14.96 7.64 -4.53
C ARG A 140 14.37 6.25 -4.41
N TRP A 141 13.74 5.94 -3.27
CA TRP A 141 13.04 4.68 -3.07
C TRP A 141 11.72 4.72 -3.84
N ASN A 142 11.34 3.59 -4.42
CA ASN A 142 10.03 3.50 -5.02
C ASN A 142 8.93 3.48 -3.92
N PRO A 143 7.66 3.79 -4.26
CA PRO A 143 6.61 3.91 -3.26
C PRO A 143 6.35 2.64 -2.47
N GLU A 144 6.48 1.47 -3.09
CA GLU A 144 6.31 0.16 -2.44
C GLU A 144 7.46 -0.15 -1.48
N GLN A 145 8.70 0.24 -1.81
CA GLN A 145 9.85 0.11 -0.89
C GLN A 145 9.65 0.97 0.35
N GLN A 146 9.15 2.20 0.16
CA GLN A 146 8.85 3.08 1.28
C GLN A 146 7.80 2.45 2.21
N ALA A 147 6.69 1.98 1.65
CA ALA A 147 5.62 1.34 2.39
C ALA A 147 6.08 0.06 3.10
N ALA A 148 6.84 -0.79 2.41
CA ALA A 148 7.32 -2.06 2.95
C ALA A 148 8.35 -1.89 4.09
N ALA A 149 9.17 -0.84 4.07
CA ALA A 149 10.09 -0.56 5.18
C ALA A 149 9.36 -0.08 6.43
N VAL A 150 8.30 0.72 6.26
CA VAL A 150 7.47 1.20 7.38
C VAL A 150 6.62 0.06 7.95
N GLU A 151 6.08 -0.79 7.09
CA GLU A 151 5.45 -2.05 7.51
C GLU A 151 6.43 -2.91 8.32
N TRP A 152 7.67 -3.06 7.84
CA TRP A 152 8.69 -3.84 8.55
C TRP A 152 9.05 -3.24 9.90
N TRP A 153 9.22 -1.92 9.98
CA TRP A 153 9.42 -1.21 11.23
C TRP A 153 8.29 -1.52 12.23
N PHE A 154 7.03 -1.47 11.79
CA PHE A 154 5.88 -1.77 12.64
C PHE A 154 5.88 -3.23 13.12
N LEU A 155 6.12 -4.18 12.21
CA LEU A 155 6.22 -5.61 12.56
C LEU A 155 7.33 -5.89 13.58
N CYS A 156 8.47 -5.19 13.45
CA CYS A 156 9.57 -5.28 14.39
C CYS A 156 9.19 -4.71 15.77
N ARG A 157 8.57 -3.52 15.80
CA ARG A 157 8.14 -2.86 17.04
C ARG A 157 7.11 -3.69 17.81
N GLU A 158 6.14 -4.27 17.11
CA GLU A 158 5.07 -5.08 17.72
C GLU A 158 5.51 -6.51 18.06
N GLY A 159 6.77 -6.89 17.77
CA GLY A 159 7.23 -8.27 17.94
C GLY A 159 6.47 -9.28 17.05
N GLN A 160 5.85 -8.80 15.97
CA GLN A 160 5.03 -9.61 15.06
C GLN A 160 5.84 -10.23 13.91
N THR A 161 7.10 -9.83 13.75
CA THR A 161 7.99 -10.43 12.76
C THR A 161 8.38 -11.86 13.10
N LYS A 162 8.33 -12.76 12.12
CA LYS A 162 8.80 -14.16 12.24
C LYS A 162 10.17 -14.40 11.60
N ARG A 163 10.77 -13.38 10.99
CA ARG A 163 12.02 -13.58 10.20
C ARG A 163 13.29 -13.30 11.00
N VAL A 164 13.18 -12.63 12.14
CA VAL A 164 14.31 -12.23 12.98
C VAL A 164 13.97 -12.47 14.44
N SER A 165 14.99 -12.56 15.30
CA SER A 165 14.80 -12.66 16.76
C SER A 165 14.17 -11.38 17.32
N ALA A 166 13.66 -11.41 18.56
CA ALA A 166 13.13 -10.21 19.21
C ALA A 166 14.21 -9.13 19.42
N GLU A 167 15.44 -9.54 19.73
CA GLU A 167 16.60 -8.65 19.89
C GLU A 167 16.94 -7.99 18.55
N ASP A 168 17.02 -8.77 17.47
CA ASP A 168 17.24 -8.24 16.12
C ASP A 168 16.08 -7.35 15.66
N ALA A 169 14.84 -7.67 16.02
CA ALA A 169 13.67 -6.87 15.69
C ALA A 169 13.78 -5.47 16.31
N ALA A 170 14.18 -5.37 17.58
CA ALA A 170 14.40 -4.08 18.23
C ALA A 170 15.48 -3.25 17.51
N VAL A 171 16.61 -3.89 17.15
CA VAL A 171 17.68 -3.24 16.37
C VAL A 171 17.17 -2.74 15.01
N TRP A 172 16.35 -3.52 14.31
CA TRP A 172 15.77 -3.10 13.04
C TRP A 172 14.76 -1.95 13.18
N ALA A 173 13.91 -1.98 14.22
CA ALA A 173 12.99 -0.88 14.50
C ALA A 173 13.76 0.42 14.77
N GLU A 174 14.83 0.37 15.55
CA GLU A 174 15.70 1.54 15.79
C GLU A 174 16.33 2.05 14.48
N ARG A 175 16.91 1.15 13.68
CA ARG A 175 17.54 1.51 12.39
C ARG A 175 16.59 2.16 11.38
N LEU A 176 15.31 1.80 11.41
CA LEU A 176 14.30 2.34 10.49
C LEU A 176 13.57 3.56 11.03
N THR A 177 13.75 3.90 12.31
CA THR A 177 13.12 5.08 12.95
C THR A 177 13.40 6.39 12.20
N PRO A 178 14.60 6.66 11.66
CA PRO A 178 14.84 7.88 10.86
C PRO A 178 13.93 7.99 9.62
N LEU A 179 13.40 6.89 9.08
CA LEU A 179 12.45 6.93 7.97
C LEU A 179 11.09 7.48 8.42
N LEU A 180 10.66 7.18 9.66
CA LEU A 180 9.43 7.77 10.22
C LEU A 180 9.57 9.27 10.45
N GLU A 181 10.75 9.74 10.82
CA GLU A 181 11.00 11.18 10.95
C GLU A 181 10.83 11.90 9.61
N ARG A 182 11.28 11.28 8.49
CA ARG A 182 11.02 11.79 7.14
C ARG A 182 9.53 11.84 6.82
N LEU A 183 8.79 10.77 7.16
CA LEU A 183 7.35 10.74 6.98
C LEU A 183 6.67 11.86 7.76
N ARG A 184 7.00 12.03 9.04
CA ARG A 184 6.48 13.09 9.92
C ARG A 184 6.82 14.50 9.43
N ALA A 185 7.99 14.68 8.83
CA ALA A 185 8.38 15.92 8.17
C ALA A 185 7.63 16.17 6.84
N GLY A 186 6.93 15.16 6.31
CA GLY A 186 6.26 15.25 5.02
C GLY A 186 7.21 15.13 3.82
N ASP A 187 8.38 14.50 4.02
CA ASP A 187 9.48 14.39 3.07
C ASP A 187 9.56 13.03 2.38
N GLY A 188 9.89 13.05 1.08
CA GLY A 188 10.13 11.83 0.28
C GLY A 188 8.92 11.26 -0.43
N ALA A 189 7.74 11.88 -0.32
CA ALA A 189 6.58 11.50 -1.12
C ALA A 189 6.88 11.67 -2.62
N PRO A 190 6.48 10.72 -3.48
CA PRO A 190 6.63 10.85 -4.92
C PRO A 190 5.85 12.07 -5.46
N ARG A 191 6.54 13.09 -5.98
CA ARG A 191 5.92 14.32 -6.51
C ARG A 191 5.82 14.35 -8.03
N ARG A 192 6.61 13.53 -8.71
CA ARG A 192 6.65 13.40 -10.17
C ARG A 192 6.72 11.93 -10.49
N SER A 193 6.01 11.52 -11.53
CA SER A 193 6.11 10.17 -12.06
C SER A 193 6.47 10.25 -13.55
N PRO A 194 7.61 9.71 -14.00
CA PRO A 194 7.88 9.60 -15.43
C PRO A 194 6.85 8.70 -16.12
N TRP A 195 6.17 7.84 -15.34
CA TRP A 195 5.10 6.95 -15.80
C TRP A 195 3.72 7.62 -15.77
N GLY A 196 3.57 8.73 -15.05
CA GLY A 196 2.30 9.42 -14.82
C GLY A 196 1.60 9.86 -16.12
N ALA A 197 2.36 10.40 -17.07
CA ALA A 197 1.80 10.82 -18.36
C ALA A 197 1.43 9.64 -19.26
N ALA A 198 2.25 8.57 -19.26
CA ALA A 198 2.05 7.40 -20.10
C ALA A 198 0.91 6.47 -19.60
N LEU A 199 0.68 6.40 -18.29
CA LEU A 199 -0.33 5.53 -17.67
C LEU A 199 -1.68 6.21 -17.45
N PHE A 200 -1.73 7.54 -17.25
CA PHE A 200 -2.95 8.24 -16.79
C PHE A 200 -3.59 9.18 -17.82
N GLY A 201 -3.22 9.08 -19.10
CA GLY A 201 -4.00 9.70 -20.19
C GLY A 201 -5.48 9.26 -20.24
N GLY A 202 -5.82 8.16 -19.54
CA GLY A 202 -7.19 7.80 -19.19
C GLY A 202 -7.22 6.99 -17.88
N LEU A 203 -7.94 7.48 -16.87
CA LEU A 203 -8.06 6.91 -15.52
C LEU A 203 -8.32 5.39 -15.48
N GLY A 204 -8.99 4.85 -16.51
CA GLY A 204 -9.38 3.44 -16.58
C GLY A 204 -8.23 2.45 -16.88
N VAL A 205 -7.18 2.87 -17.60
CA VAL A 205 -6.10 1.96 -18.04
C VAL A 205 -5.15 1.63 -16.89
N ALA A 206 -4.76 2.63 -16.09
CA ALA A 206 -3.86 2.43 -14.96
C ALA A 206 -4.45 1.54 -13.86
N VAL A 207 -5.75 1.69 -13.55
CA VAL A 207 -6.44 0.81 -12.59
C VAL A 207 -6.51 -0.62 -13.13
N GLY A 208 -6.83 -0.81 -14.41
CA GLY A 208 -6.88 -2.14 -15.04
C GLY A 208 -5.54 -2.87 -15.04
N VAL A 209 -4.44 -2.19 -15.37
CA VAL A 209 -3.08 -2.76 -15.36
C VAL A 209 -2.61 -3.04 -13.93
N PHE A 210 -2.82 -2.11 -13.00
CA PHE A 210 -2.50 -2.31 -11.58
C PHE A 210 -3.24 -3.53 -11.01
N VAL A 211 -4.53 -3.67 -11.34
CA VAL A 211 -5.37 -4.79 -10.92
C VAL A 211 -4.91 -6.12 -11.53
N GLY A 212 -4.66 -6.18 -12.84
CA GLY A 212 -4.23 -7.41 -13.51
C GLY A 212 -2.90 -7.92 -12.96
N LEU A 213 -1.95 -7.02 -12.71
CA LEU A 213 -0.64 -7.36 -12.15
C LEU A 213 -0.70 -7.78 -10.67
N LEU A 214 -1.63 -7.23 -9.88
CA LEU A 214 -1.81 -7.61 -8.49
C LEU A 214 -2.54 -8.94 -8.27
N MET A 215 -3.41 -9.33 -9.21
CA MET A 215 -4.18 -10.59 -9.16
C MET A 215 -3.35 -11.82 -9.53
N GLY A 216 -2.17 -11.66 -10.13
CA GLY A 216 -1.37 -12.80 -10.59
C GLY A 216 -2.03 -13.64 -11.68
N GLU A 217 -3.10 -13.12 -12.31
CA GLU A 217 -3.65 -13.74 -13.50
C GLU A 217 -2.63 -13.60 -14.63
N THR A 218 -2.42 -14.70 -15.35
CA THR A 218 -1.58 -14.75 -16.53
C THR A 218 -1.99 -13.67 -17.52
N LEU A 219 -1.00 -13.13 -18.24
CA LEU A 219 -1.10 -12.06 -19.24
C LEU A 219 -1.95 -12.42 -20.48
N THR A 220 -3.04 -13.17 -20.34
CA THR A 220 -3.89 -13.65 -21.43
C THR A 220 -5.16 -12.82 -21.62
N ALA A 221 -5.50 -11.92 -20.67
CA ALA A 221 -6.60 -10.99 -20.86
C ALA A 221 -6.21 -9.88 -21.85
N PRO A 222 -6.91 -9.73 -23.00
CA PRO A 222 -6.50 -8.83 -24.09
C PRO A 222 -6.35 -7.35 -23.69
N GLY A 223 -7.02 -6.90 -22.63
CA GLY A 223 -6.87 -5.54 -22.09
C GLY A 223 -5.54 -5.28 -21.36
N VAL A 224 -4.94 -6.32 -20.76
CA VAL A 224 -3.66 -6.20 -20.04
C VAL A 224 -2.50 -6.12 -21.04
N THR A 225 -2.56 -6.89 -22.14
CA THR A 225 -1.55 -6.88 -23.20
C THR A 225 -1.47 -5.53 -23.92
N LEU A 226 -2.62 -4.90 -24.19
CA LEU A 226 -2.69 -3.55 -24.78
C LEU A 226 -2.15 -2.46 -23.84
N GLY A 227 -2.45 -2.55 -22.55
CA GLY A 227 -1.90 -1.65 -21.54
C GLY A 227 -0.38 -1.77 -21.40
N VAL A 228 0.15 -3.00 -21.37
CA VAL A 228 1.60 -3.26 -21.33
C VAL A 228 2.29 -2.78 -22.61
N ALA A 229 1.72 -3.01 -23.79
CA ALA A 229 2.27 -2.56 -25.07
C ALA A 229 2.30 -1.03 -25.19
N ALA A 230 1.24 -0.33 -24.77
CA ALA A 230 1.19 1.14 -24.77
C ALA A 230 2.26 1.75 -23.84
N VAL A 231 2.49 1.12 -22.68
CA VAL A 231 3.50 1.54 -21.71
C VAL A 231 4.92 1.28 -22.25
N LEU A 232 5.17 0.10 -22.84
CA LEU A 232 6.47 -0.23 -23.45
C LEU A 232 6.78 0.67 -24.66
N GLY A 233 5.78 1.03 -25.46
CA GLY A 233 5.93 1.98 -26.56
C GLY A 233 6.30 3.40 -26.09
N GLY A 234 5.72 3.86 -24.98
CA GLY A 234 6.06 5.15 -24.38
C GLY A 234 7.49 5.22 -23.84
N VAL A 235 8.02 4.13 -23.27
CA VAL A 235 9.40 4.04 -22.76
C VAL A 235 10.43 4.13 -23.88
N ALA A 236 10.16 3.51 -25.03
CA ALA A 236 11.04 3.58 -26.19
C ALA A 236 11.09 5.01 -26.77
N ALA A 237 9.94 5.70 -26.81
CA ALA A 237 9.84 7.07 -27.32
C ALA A 237 10.47 8.13 -26.40
N GLY A 238 10.37 7.97 -25.08
CA GLY A 238 10.93 8.94 -24.11
C GLY A 238 12.46 8.93 -24.00
N ARG A 239 13.14 7.91 -24.54
CA ARG A 239 14.61 7.78 -24.50
C ARG A 239 15.34 8.47 -25.67
N TRP A 240 14.60 9.07 -26.62
CA TRP A 240 15.12 9.70 -27.84
C TRP A 240 14.69 11.16 -28.04
N GLY A 241 14.24 11.84 -26.97
CA GLY A 241 13.72 13.22 -27.03
C GLY A 241 14.47 14.19 -26.12
N GLY A 242 15.80 14.22 -26.19
CA GLY A 242 16.64 15.16 -25.46
C GLY A 242 17.96 15.36 -26.19
N GLY A 243 17.91 16.09 -27.30
CA GLY A 243 19.07 16.73 -27.93
C GLY A 243 19.14 18.18 -27.50
#